data_AF-A0A3B0YCX4-F1
#
_entry.id   AF-A0A3B0YCX4-F1
#
_cell.length_a   1.000
_cell.length_b   1.000
_cell.length_c   1.000
_cell.angle_alpha   90.00
_cell.angle_beta   90.00
_cell.angle_gamma   90.00
#
_symmetry.space_group_name_H-M   'P 1'
#
loop_
_entity.id
_entity.type
_entity.pdbx_description
1 polymer ?
#
loop_
_entity_poly.entity_id
_entity_poly.type
_entity_poly.pdbx_seq_one_letter_code
_entity_poly.pdbx_strand_id
1 'polypeptide(L)' 'MKLSCKDVCFMVSESLDRKLSWRERLSIKVHLLMCTACRQMARQMQLLRSASRRRG' A
#
# COMPACT_ATOMS: atom_id res chain seq x y z
N MET A 1 -3.29 7.79 16.00
CA MET A 1 -3.56 6.33 16.05
C MET A 1 -2.40 5.61 15.39
N LYS A 2 -1.79 4.65 16.10
CA LYS A 2 -0.59 3.93 15.67
C LYS A 2 -0.95 2.99 14.50
N LEU A 3 -0.83 3.46 13.25
CA LEU A 3 -0.74 2.54 12.12
C LEU A 3 0.57 1.77 12.28
N SER A 4 0.49 0.49 12.60
CA SER A 4 1.66 -0.37 12.63
C SER A 4 1.98 -0.83 11.22
N CYS A 5 3.23 -1.26 10.98
CA CYS A 5 3.63 -1.83 9.69
C CYS A 5 2.70 -2.98 9.25
N LYS A 6 2.13 -3.71 10.23
CA LYS A 6 1.17 -4.80 10.01
C LYS A 6 -0.17 -4.31 9.47
N ASP A 7 -0.71 -3.22 10.03
CA ASP A 7 -1.94 -2.58 9.53
C ASP A 7 -1.75 -2.05 8.11
N VAL A 8 -0.60 -1.44 7.84
CA VAL A 8 -0.25 -0.95 6.49
C VAL A 8 -0.15 -2.11 5.51
N CYS A 9 0.49 -3.21 5.89
CA CYS A 9 0.57 -4.42 5.05
C CYS A 9 -0.83 -4.98 4.76
N PHE A 10 -1.68 -5.06 5.78
CA PHE A 10 -3.07 -5.53 5.64
C PHE A 10 -3.87 -4.63 4.69
N MET A 11 -3.82 -3.31 4.88
CA MET A 11 -4.45 -2.33 4.00
C MET A 11 -3.90 -2.37 2.58
N VAL A 12 -2.60 -2.60 2.39
CA VAL A 12 -1.99 -2.72 1.05
C VAL A 12 -2.48 -3.99 0.35
N SER A 13 -2.60 -5.12 1.06
CA SER A 13 -3.20 -6.34 0.51
C SER A 13 -4.67 -6.14 0.17
N GLU A 14 -5.44 -5.52 1.06
CA GLU A 14 -6.80 -5.09 0.75
C GLU A 14 -6.85 -4.19 -0.49
N SER A 15 -5.83 -3.36 -0.74
CA SER A 15 -5.79 -2.47 -1.91
C SER A 15 -5.77 -3.16 -3.26
N LEU A 16 -5.36 -4.44 -3.23
CA LEU A 16 -5.29 -5.30 -4.40
C LEU A 16 -6.66 -5.91 -4.69
N ASP A 17 -7.40 -6.27 -3.64
CA ASP A 17 -8.73 -6.88 -3.73
C ASP A 17 -9.84 -5.83 -3.89
N ARG A 18 -9.80 -4.77 -3.08
CA ARG A 18 -10.76 -3.67 -3.02
C ARG A 18 -10.10 -2.30 -3.18
N LYS A 19 -10.86 -1.31 -3.68
CA LYS A 19 -10.37 0.06 -3.81
C LYS A 19 -10.39 0.72 -2.43
N LEU A 20 -9.22 1.00 -1.83
CA LEU A 20 -9.18 1.78 -0.59
C LEU A 20 -9.76 3.16 -0.79
N SER A 21 -10.36 3.66 0.30
CA SER A 21 -10.79 5.03 0.40
C SER A 21 -9.60 5.99 0.38
N TRP A 22 -9.80 7.20 -0.15
CA TRP A 22 -8.75 8.22 -0.28
C TRP A 22 -8.08 8.54 1.06
N ARG A 23 -8.83 8.48 2.17
CA ARG A 23 -8.34 8.71 3.54
C ARG A 23 -7.32 7.63 3.97
N GLU A 24 -7.61 6.37 3.73
CA GLU A 24 -6.72 5.25 4.10
C GLU A 24 -5.42 5.32 3.28
N ARG A 25 -5.56 5.65 1.99
CA ARG A 25 -4.43 5.85 1.09
C ARG A 25 -3.49 6.97 1.56
N LEU A 26 -4.06 8.04 2.14
CA LEU A 26 -3.30 9.15 2.71
C LEU A 26 -2.54 8.70 3.97
N SER A 27 -3.21 8.01 4.90
CA SER A 27 -2.60 7.47 6.13
C SER A 27 -1.43 6.53 5.82
N ILE A 28 -1.62 5.62 4.85
CA ILE A 28 -0.55 4.74 4.37
C ILE A 28 0.60 5.57 3.81
N LYS A 29 0.34 6.55 2.93
CA LYS A 29 1.37 7.43 2.36
C LYS A 29 2.21 8.12 3.44
N VAL A 30 1.58 8.66 4.48
CA VAL A 30 2.29 9.28 5.61
C VAL A 30 3.17 8.25 6.33
N HIS A 31 2.67 7.05 6.59
CA HIS A 31 3.47 5.98 7.18
C HIS A 31 4.64 5.54 6.29
N LEU A 32 4.43 5.42 4.97
CA LEU A 32 5.47 5.07 3.99
C LEU A 32 6.58 6.13 3.92
N LEU A 33 6.27 7.39 4.23
CA LEU A 33 7.29 8.44 4.33
C LEU A 33 8.15 8.31 5.58
N MET A 34 7.59 7.80 6.68
CA MET A 34 8.30 7.60 7.95
C MET A 34 8.96 6.21 8.06
N CYS A 35 8.47 5.21 7.32
CA CYS A 35 8.94 3.83 7.37
C CYS A 35 9.39 3.34 5.99
N THR A 36 10.72 3.25 5.82
CA THR A 36 11.35 2.82 4.56
C THR A 36 11.02 1.39 4.18
N ALA A 37 10.86 0.49 5.16
CA ALA A 37 10.51 -0.91 4.93
C ALA A 37 9.14 -1.04 4.26
N CYS A 38 8.12 -0.36 4.81
CA CYS A 38 6.79 -0.32 4.19
C CYS A 38 6.84 0.37 2.83
N ARG A 39 7.66 1.42 2.66
CA ARG A 39 7.84 2.14 1.39
C ARG A 39 8.27 1.21 0.25
N GLN A 40 9.27 0.37 0.51
CA GLN A 40 9.77 -0.60 -0.47
C GLN A 40 8.69 -1.64 -0.81
N MET A 41 8.00 -2.19 0.20
CA MET A 41 6.89 -3.13 0.01
C MET A 41 5.79 -2.53 -0.87
N ALA A 42 5.32 -1.32 -0.55
CA ALA A 42 4.28 -0.66 -1.33
C ALA A 42 4.70 -0.42 -2.78
N ARG A 43 5.98 -0.10 -3.01
CA ARG A 43 6.54 0.06 -4.36
C ARG A 43 6.54 -1.26 -5.13
N GLN A 44 6.93 -2.36 -4.51
CA GLN A 44 6.85 -3.70 -5.12
C GLN A 44 5.41 -4.09 -5.47
N MET A 45 4.46 -3.85 -4.56
CA MET A 45 3.03 -4.11 -4.81
C MET A 45 2.48 -3.27 -5.97
N GLN A 46 2.91 -2.01 -6.10
CA GLN A 46 2.54 -1.19 -7.25
C GLN A 46 3.15 -1.69 -8.57
N LEU A 47 4.40 -2.20 -8.54
CA LEU A 47 5.02 -2.81 -9.71
C LEU A 47 4.26 -4.06 -10.15
N LEU A 48 3.91 -4.94 -9.20
CA LEU A 48 3.09 -6.12 -9.46
C LEU A 48 1.74 -5.73 -10.07
N ARG A 49 1.04 -4.76 -9.47
CA ARG A 49 -0.24 -4.25 -10.00
C ARG A 49 -0.12 -3.65 -11.39
N SER A 50 0.96 -2.90 -11.65
CA SER A 50 1.22 -2.29 -12.95
C SER A 50 1.54 -3.35 -14.01
N ALA A 51 2.29 -4.39 -13.64
CA ALA A 51 2.56 -5.53 -14.50
C ALA A 51 1.29 -6.36 -14.79
N SER A 52 0.44 -6.59 -13.79
CA SER A 52 -0.87 -7.24 -13.97
C SER A 52 -1.79 -6.43 -14.89
N ARG A 53 -1.79 -5.09 -14.79
CA ARG A 53 -2.58 -4.21 -15.67
C ARG A 53 -2.04 -4.12 -17.10
N ARG A 54 -0.75 -4.34 -17.35
CA ARG A 54 -0.18 -4.35 -18.71
C ARG A 54 -0.48 -5.63 -19.49
N ARG A 55 -1.02 -6.66 -18.84
CA ARG A 55 -1.34 -7.95 -19.45
C ARG A 55 -2.85 -8.16 -19.67
N GLY A 56 -3.65 -7.10 -19.53
CA GLY A 56 -5.06 -7.05 -19.90
C GLY A 56 -5.27 -6.18 -21.12
#